data_AF-A0A845K3Q9-F1
#
_entry.id   AF-A0A845K3Q9-F1
#
_cell.length_a   1.000
_cell.length_b   1.000
_cell.length_c   1.000
_cell.angle_alpha   90.00
_cell.angle_beta   90.00
_cell.angle_gamma   90.00
#
_symmetry.space_group_name_H-M   'P 1'
#
loop_
_entity.id
_entity.type
_entity.pdbx_description
1 polymer ?
#
loop_
_entity_poly.entity_id
_entity_poly.type
_entity_poly.pdbx_seq_one_letter_code
_entity_poly.pdbx_strand_id
1 'polypeptide(L)'
;MKDITVSSHLKGLQGPGPSQGLNTSKGSEAEVDGPSFADTLAQSLDKVNSMQKEADVAIQDFVAGDTRNIHETMIAVGKADLAFRLTMQVRNKIVEAYQEVMRTQV
;
A
#
# COMPACT_ATOMS: atom_id res chain seq x y z
N MET A 1 59.00 -27.39 -14.75
CA MET A 1 60.02 -26.45 -14.26
C MET A 1 59.73 -25.09 -14.85
N LYS A 2 59.56 -24.08 -13.98
CA LYS A 2 59.83 -22.64 -14.22
C LYS A 2 58.85 -21.91 -15.15
N ASP A 3 58.26 -20.78 -14.81
CA ASP A 3 58.28 -19.97 -13.60
C ASP A 3 57.04 -19.07 -13.65
N ILE A 4 56.33 -19.02 -12.53
CA ILE A 4 55.33 -18.00 -12.21
C ILE A 4 56.12 -16.80 -11.72
N THR A 5 56.19 -15.74 -12.52
CA THR A 5 56.69 -14.41 -12.13
C THR A 5 56.14 -13.46 -13.22
N VAL A 6 55.54 -12.31 -12.96
CA VAL A 6 55.78 -11.32 -11.93
C VAL A 6 54.49 -10.50 -11.72
N SER A 7 53.92 -10.57 -10.53
CA SER A 7 53.05 -9.52 -10.00
C SER A 7 53.97 -8.45 -9.40
N SER A 8 54.16 -7.32 -10.07
CA SER A 8 54.75 -6.11 -9.47
C SER A 8 54.53 -4.86 -10.34
N HIS A 9 53.31 -4.32 -10.29
CA HIS A 9 53.13 -2.88 -10.50
C HIS A 9 52.42 -2.28 -9.30
N LEU A 10 53.17 -2.21 -8.19
CA LEU A 10 52.97 -1.23 -7.12
C LEU A 10 53.91 -0.05 -7.43
N LYS A 11 53.39 1.03 -8.02
CA LYS A 11 54.04 2.34 -8.00
C LYS A 11 53.01 3.45 -8.20
N GLY A 12 52.43 3.90 -7.10
CA GLY A 12 51.51 5.05 -7.10
C GLY A 12 50.90 5.35 -5.74
N LEU A 13 51.65 5.18 -4.65
CA LEU A 13 51.27 5.62 -3.31
C LEU A 13 52.00 6.94 -3.04
N GLN A 14 51.31 8.08 -3.11
CA GLN A 14 51.63 9.31 -2.34
C GLN A 14 50.51 10.37 -2.52
N GLY A 15 49.76 10.68 -1.45
CA GLY A 15 48.93 11.92 -1.33
C GLY A 15 49.80 13.15 -0.98
N PRO A 16 49.26 14.35 -0.57
CA PRO A 16 47.91 14.64 -0.01
C PRO A 16 47.19 15.97 -0.47
N GLY A 17 45.84 16.00 -0.36
CA GLY A 17 44.95 17.19 -0.12
C GLY A 17 44.51 18.09 -1.30
N PRO A 18 43.51 19.00 -1.14
CA PRO A 18 42.17 18.88 -0.50
C PRO A 18 41.00 19.40 -1.40
N SER A 19 39.77 19.41 -0.84
CA SER A 19 38.49 20.02 -1.32
C SER A 19 37.75 19.27 -2.44
N GLN A 20 36.73 18.45 -2.17
CA GLN A 20 35.38 18.81 -1.67
C GLN A 20 34.66 19.85 -2.54
N GLY A 21 34.21 19.40 -3.70
CA GLY A 21 33.10 19.99 -4.46
C GLY A 21 32.01 18.94 -4.61
N LEU A 22 30.94 19.08 -3.84
CA LEU A 22 29.75 18.24 -3.89
C LEU A 22 29.09 18.40 -5.27
N ASN A 23 29.26 17.42 -6.15
CA ASN A 23 28.42 17.24 -7.33
C ASN A 23 27.80 15.85 -7.32
N THR A 24 26.59 15.76 -6.79
CA THR A 24 25.61 14.78 -7.26
C THR A 24 24.23 15.42 -7.12
N SER A 25 23.76 15.95 -8.23
CA SER A 25 22.34 16.19 -8.44
C SER A 25 21.55 14.90 -8.22
N LYS A 26 20.27 15.11 -7.86
CA LYS A 26 19.12 14.20 -8.01
C LYS A 26 18.84 13.32 -6.80
N GLY A 27 17.69 13.62 -6.19
CA GLY A 27 17.14 12.96 -5.04
C GLY A 27 17.03 11.46 -5.25
N SER A 28 17.51 10.72 -4.26
CA SER A 28 17.12 9.34 -4.05
C SER A 28 15.81 9.36 -3.27
N GLU A 29 14.70 9.59 -3.97
CA GLU A 29 13.42 9.04 -3.52
C GLU A 29 13.60 7.52 -3.56
N ALA A 30 13.55 6.88 -2.40
CA ALA A 30 13.37 5.44 -2.36
C ALA A 30 12.07 5.15 -3.12
N GLU A 31 12.17 4.45 -4.25
CA GLU A 31 10.99 3.88 -4.92
C GLU A 31 10.25 3.05 -3.88
N VAL A 32 9.10 3.55 -3.44
CA VAL A 32 8.13 2.77 -2.67
C VAL A 32 7.53 1.80 -3.68
N ASP A 33 8.18 0.65 -3.84
CA ASP A 33 7.75 -0.42 -4.73
C ASP A 33 6.55 -1.14 -4.08
N GLY A 34 5.37 -0.52 -4.21
CA GLY A 34 4.13 -1.00 -3.65
C GLY A 34 2.94 -0.09 -4.04
N PRO A 35 1.72 -0.63 -4.11
CA PRO A 35 0.54 0.18 -4.40
C PRO A 35 0.42 1.28 -3.37
N SER A 36 0.06 2.49 -3.82
CA SER A 36 -0.11 3.60 -2.89
C SER A 36 -1.24 3.29 -1.91
N PHE A 37 -1.24 3.99 -0.76
CA PHE A 37 -2.35 3.90 0.17
C PHE A 37 -3.69 4.24 -0.51
N ALA A 38 -3.68 5.23 -1.43
CA ALA A 38 -4.87 5.60 -2.19
C ALA A 38 -5.37 4.46 -3.09
N ASP A 39 -4.47 3.74 -3.76
CA ASP A 39 -4.82 2.58 -4.58
C ASP A 39 -5.39 1.45 -3.73
N THR A 40 -4.76 1.16 -2.59
CA THR A 40 -5.22 0.14 -1.65
C THR A 40 -6.60 0.49 -1.06
N LEU A 41 -6.81 1.77 -0.74
CA LEU A 41 -8.10 2.27 -0.25
C LEU A 41 -9.17 2.16 -1.34
N ALA A 42 -8.87 2.54 -2.58
CA ALA A 42 -9.79 2.41 -3.70
C ALA A 42 -10.21 0.95 -3.93
N GLN A 43 -9.24 0.03 -3.97
CA GLN A 43 -9.51 -1.41 -4.07
C GLN A 43 -10.36 -1.93 -2.91
N SER A 44 -10.12 -1.42 -1.69
CA SER A 44 -10.91 -1.79 -0.51
C SER A 44 -12.36 -1.31 -0.61
N LEU A 45 -12.59 -0.11 -1.17
CA LEU A 45 -13.93 0.42 -1.43
C LEU A 45 -14.68 -0.43 -2.48
N ASP A 46 -14.00 -0.81 -3.57
CA ASP A 46 -14.57 -1.71 -4.59
C ASP A 46 -14.93 -3.08 -3.99
N LYS A 47 -14.10 -3.57 -3.07
CA LYS A 47 -14.36 -4.82 -2.35
C LYS A 47 -15.60 -4.70 -1.44
N VAL A 48 -15.78 -3.57 -0.75
CA VAL A 48 -16.98 -3.31 0.05
C VAL A 48 -18.24 -3.27 -0.81
N ASN A 49 -18.18 -2.62 -1.98
CA ASN A 49 -19.27 -2.63 -2.95
C ASN A 49 -19.59 -4.05 -3.44
N SER A 50 -18.56 -4.86 -3.71
CA SER A 50 -18.74 -6.26 -4.11
C SER A 50 -19.40 -7.09 -3.01
N MET A 51 -18.99 -6.92 -1.75
CA MET A 51 -19.60 -7.61 -0.61
C MET A 51 -21.07 -7.21 -0.41
N GLN A 52 -21.43 -5.95 -0.64
CA GLN A 52 -22.84 -5.52 -0.60
C GLN A 52 -23.67 -6.22 -1.68
N LYS A 53 -23.17 -6.26 -2.93
CA LYS A 53 -23.87 -6.96 -4.03
C LYS A 53 -24.01 -8.45 -3.76
N GLU A 54 -22.98 -9.09 -3.22
CA GLU A 54 -23.02 -10.50 -2.85
C GLU A 54 -24.07 -10.76 -1.76
N ALA A 55 -24.17 -9.88 -0.76
CA ALA A 55 -25.20 -9.95 0.26
C ALA A 55 -26.61 -9.77 -0.33
N ASP A 56 -26.80 -8.83 -1.25
CA ASP A 56 -28.09 -8.59 -1.92
C ASP A 56 -28.55 -9.82 -2.72
N VAL A 57 -27.62 -10.43 -3.48
CA VAL A 57 -27.89 -11.67 -4.24
C VAL A 57 -28.23 -12.81 -3.28
N ALA A 58 -27.45 -13.00 -2.21
CA ALA A 58 -27.72 -14.05 -1.23
C ALA A 58 -29.10 -13.88 -0.56
N ILE A 59 -29.51 -12.64 -0.26
CA ILE A 59 -30.85 -12.34 0.24
C ILE A 59 -31.90 -12.72 -0.81
N GLN A 60 -31.70 -12.34 -2.07
CA GLN A 60 -32.63 -12.65 -3.16
C GLN A 60 -32.82 -14.15 -3.33
N ASP A 61 -31.72 -14.91 -3.40
CA ASP A 61 -31.74 -16.36 -3.57
C ASP A 61 -32.43 -17.05 -2.39
N PHE A 62 -32.22 -16.54 -1.17
CA PHE A 62 -32.89 -17.07 0.03
C PHE A 62 -34.39 -16.82 0.01
N VAL A 63 -34.82 -15.60 -0.34
CA VAL A 63 -36.25 -15.23 -0.41
C VAL A 63 -36.94 -15.95 -1.58
N ALA A 64 -36.24 -16.17 -2.69
CA ALA A 64 -36.73 -16.93 -3.83
C ALA A 64 -36.90 -18.44 -3.52
N GLY A 65 -36.29 -18.91 -2.42
CA GLY A 65 -36.29 -20.33 -2.05
C GLY A 65 -35.27 -21.18 -2.81
N ASP A 66 -34.41 -20.54 -3.61
CA ASP A 66 -33.33 -21.19 -4.36
C ASP A 66 -32.22 -21.71 -3.43
N THR A 67 -32.02 -21.05 -2.28
CA THR A 67 -31.13 -21.55 -1.22
C THR A 67 -31.88 -21.71 0.10
N ARG A 68 -31.69 -22.88 0.74
CA ARG A 68 -32.15 -23.16 2.11
C ARG A 68 -31.14 -22.72 3.17
N ASN A 69 -30.00 -22.14 2.75
CA ASN A 69 -28.90 -21.82 3.64
C ASN A 69 -28.96 -20.36 4.12
N ILE A 70 -29.86 -20.13 5.08
CA ILE A 70 -29.96 -18.82 5.77
C ILE A 70 -28.65 -18.43 6.46
N HIS A 71 -27.82 -19.40 6.88
CA HIS A 71 -26.56 -19.11 7.55
C HIS A 71 -25.56 -18.42 6.61
N GLU A 72 -25.42 -18.90 5.38
CA GLU A 72 -24.55 -18.25 4.37
C GLU A 72 -25.04 -16.85 4.03
N THR A 73 -26.36 -16.67 3.88
CA THR A 73 -26.97 -15.36 3.65
C THR A 73 -26.65 -14.39 4.79
N MET A 74 -26.86 -14.81 6.04
CA MET A 74 -26.57 -13.99 7.21
C MET A 74 -25.08 -13.66 7.34
N ILE A 75 -24.19 -14.59 6.97
CA ILE A 75 -22.74 -14.35 6.95
C ILE A 75 -22.39 -13.30 5.89
N ALA A 76 -22.94 -13.40 4.68
CA ALA A 76 -22.68 -12.43 3.61
C ALA A 76 -23.14 -11.02 4.03
N VAL A 77 -24.35 -10.91 4.57
CA VAL A 77 -24.90 -9.65 5.10
C VAL A 77 -24.03 -9.11 6.24
N GLY A 78 -23.64 -9.96 7.19
CA GLY A 78 -22.79 -9.56 8.31
C GLY A 78 -21.41 -9.05 7.86
N LYS A 79 -20.80 -9.69 6.85
CA LYS A 79 -19.54 -9.22 6.25
C LYS A 79 -19.70 -7.86 5.60
N ALA A 80 -20.77 -7.67 4.82
CA ALA A 80 -21.05 -6.41 4.13
C ALA A 80 -21.25 -5.24 5.11
N ASP A 81 -22.06 -5.45 6.17
CA ASP A 81 -22.30 -4.43 7.21
C ASP A 81 -21.02 -4.08 7.98
N LEU A 82 -20.25 -5.09 8.42
CA LEU A 82 -18.99 -4.85 9.13
C LEU A 82 -18.00 -4.07 8.26
N ALA A 83 -17.83 -4.48 7.01
CA ALA A 83 -16.92 -3.83 6.09
C ALA A 83 -17.35 -2.39 5.79
N PHE A 84 -18.66 -2.15 5.62
CA PHE A 84 -19.19 -0.80 5.43
C PHE A 84 -18.95 0.11 6.63
N ARG A 85 -19.18 -0.39 7.85
CA ARG A 85 -18.89 0.35 9.10
C ARG A 85 -17.43 0.73 9.20
N LEU A 86 -16.53 -0.20 8.86
CA LEU A 86 -15.10 0.07 8.82
C LEU A 86 -14.78 1.18 7.80
N THR A 87 -15.33 1.10 6.59
CA THR A 87 -15.17 2.14 5.56
C THR A 87 -15.63 3.52 6.04
N MET A 88 -16.76 3.59 6.74
CA MET A 88 -17.26 4.85 7.31
C MET A 88 -16.30 5.43 8.36
N GLN A 89 -15.70 4.59 9.21
CA GLN A 89 -14.68 5.03 10.16
C GLN A 89 -13.44 5.59 9.45
N VAL A 90 -12.95 4.90 8.42
CA VAL A 90 -11.80 5.36 7.63
C VAL A 90 -12.12 6.68 6.93
N ARG A 91 -13.30 6.80 6.30
CA ARG A 91 -13.77 8.05 5.67
C ARG A 91 -13.77 9.20 6.67
N ASN A 92 -14.32 8.99 7.87
CA ASN A 92 -14.37 10.02 8.90
C ASN A 92 -12.96 10.45 9.31
N LYS A 93 -12.03 9.50 9.50
CA LYS A 93 -10.64 9.84 9.83
C LYS A 93 -9.89 10.59 8.74
N ILE A 94 -10.16 10.31 7.46
CA ILE A 94 -9.59 11.08 6.35
C ILE A 94 -10.12 12.52 6.37
N VAL A 95 -11.41 12.71 6.60
CA VAL A 95 -12.02 14.05 6.70
C VAL A 95 -11.44 14.82 7.90
N GLU A 96 -11.33 14.18 9.06
CA GLU A 96 -10.70 14.78 10.26
C GLU A 96 -9.23 15.15 9.99
N ALA A 97 -8.45 14.27 9.37
CA ALA A 97 -7.05 14.53 9.04
C ALA A 97 -6.90 15.71 8.09
N TYR A 98 -7.79 15.83 7.09
CA TYR A 98 -7.81 16.99 6.19
C TYR A 98 -8.10 18.29 6.96
N GLN A 99 -9.10 18.28 7.84
CA GLN A 99 -9.43 19.44 8.68
C GLN A 99 -8.28 19.83 9.61
N GLU A 100 -7.58 18.86 10.19
CA GLU A 100 -6.43 19.09 11.09
C GLU A 100 -5.27 19.78 10.36
N VAL A 101 -4.95 19.32 9.14
CA VAL A 101 -3.89 19.92 8.30
C VAL A 101 -4.21 21.38 7.99
N MET A 102 -5.46 21.70 7.66
CA MET A 102 -5.87 23.09 7.43
C MET A 102 -5.75 23.97 8.68
N ARG A 103 -5.99 23.41 9.88
CA ARG A 103 -5.91 24.15 11.14
C ARG A 103 -4.48 24.42 11.60
N THR A 104 -3.52 23.56 11.23
CA THR A 104 -2.11 23.71 11.61
C THR A 104 -1.32 24.64 10.69
N GLN A 105 -1.87 25.01 9.53
CA GLN A 105 -1.22 25.85 8.52
C GLN A 105 -1.69 27.32 8.53
N VAL A 106 -2.56 27.70 9.46
CA VAL A 106 -2.93 29.10 9.74
C VAL A 106 -2.17 29.67 10.92
#